data_AF-N1MHP7-F1
#
_entry.id   AF-N1MHP7-F1
#
_cell.length_a   1.000
_cell.length_b   1.000
_cell.length_c   1.000
_cell.angle_alpha   90.00
_cell.angle_beta   90.00
_cell.angle_gamma   90.00
#
_symmetry.space_group_name_H-M   'P 1'
#
loop_
_entity.id
_entity.type
_entity.pdbx_description
1 polymer ?
#
loop_
_entity_poly.entity_id
_entity_poly.type
_entity_poly.pdbx_seq_one_letter_code
_entity_poly.pdbx_strand_id
1 'polypeptide(L)'
;MLGRPGQGAVILAPANDTLGLAEGIETALSAILLLDIPVWATLGNERLAHIAIPDTVTRLILLPDNDRGGRIGAAKATDAYAMPGRTIEVLWPPQGFNDWNDALRAGGKGVGDWMRQAA
;
A
#
# COMPACT_ATOMS: atom_id res chain seq x y z
N MET A 1 0.48 10.18 19.50
CA MET A 1 -0.87 10.26 18.89
C MET A 1 -1.84 10.87 19.90
N LEU A 2 -2.79 11.70 19.44
CA LEU A 2 -3.82 12.33 20.28
C LEU A 2 -5.07 11.43 20.49
N GLY A 3 -5.06 10.19 19.96
CA GLY A 3 -6.12 9.19 20.09
C GLY A 3 -5.70 7.84 19.51
N ARG A 4 -6.55 6.81 19.62
CA ARG A 4 -6.32 5.47 19.04
C ARG A 4 -7.20 5.29 17.80
N PRO A 5 -6.64 5.26 16.58
CA PRO A 5 -7.44 5.11 15.37
C PRO A 5 -8.00 3.69 15.18
N GLY A 6 -7.70 2.75 16.09
CA GLY A 6 -8.15 1.37 16.00
C GLY A 6 -7.77 0.75 14.65
N GLN A 7 -8.74 0.09 14.02
CA GLN A 7 -8.59 -0.52 12.70
C GLN A 7 -8.91 0.41 11.52
N GLY A 8 -9.05 1.71 11.77
CA GLY A 8 -9.33 2.71 10.74
C GLY A 8 -8.12 3.01 9.84
N ALA A 9 -8.42 3.33 8.58
CA ALA A 9 -7.50 3.84 7.58
C ALA A 9 -8.09 5.08 6.89
N VAL A 10 -7.25 5.83 6.18
CA VAL A 10 -7.73 6.87 5.27
C VAL A 10 -8.13 6.22 3.95
N ILE A 11 -9.43 6.27 3.65
CA ILE A 11 -10.03 5.71 2.43
C ILE A 11 -9.96 6.76 1.32
N LEU A 12 -9.04 6.58 0.37
CA LEU A 12 -8.86 7.51 -0.77
C LEU A 12 -9.65 7.09 -2.02
N ALA A 13 -9.97 5.81 -2.12
CA ALA A 13 -10.82 5.22 -3.16
C ALA A 13 -11.61 4.03 -2.58
N PRO A 14 -12.82 3.74 -3.10
CA PRO A 14 -13.54 2.53 -2.73
C PRO A 14 -12.72 1.28 -3.06
N ALA A 15 -12.63 0.34 -2.12
CA ALA A 15 -12.06 -0.97 -2.40
C ALA A 15 -12.94 -1.74 -3.39
N ASN A 16 -12.33 -2.54 -4.26
CA ASN A 16 -13.00 -3.56 -5.06
C ASN A 16 -12.49 -4.94 -4.63
N ASP A 17 -12.32 -5.88 -5.56
CA ASP A 17 -11.66 -7.16 -5.28
C ASP A 17 -10.15 -7.00 -5.02
N THR A 18 -9.57 -5.87 -5.42
CA THR A 18 -8.19 -5.45 -5.16
C THR A 18 -8.15 -4.29 -4.16
N LEU A 19 -7.13 -4.26 -3.30
CA LEU A 19 -6.84 -3.12 -2.44
C LEU A 19 -5.34 -3.00 -2.17
N GLY A 20 -4.81 -1.79 -2.30
CA GLY A 20 -3.49 -1.42 -1.82
C GLY A 20 -3.51 -0.86 -0.40
N LEU A 21 -2.49 -1.14 0.40
CA LEU A 21 -2.23 -0.48 1.69
C LEU A 21 -0.86 0.19 1.68
N ALA A 22 -0.82 1.51 1.91
CA ALA A 22 0.41 2.29 2.05
C ALA A 22 0.49 2.97 3.42
N GLU A 23 1.69 3.35 3.86
CA GLU A 23 1.91 3.96 5.18
C GLU A 23 1.34 5.38 5.27
N GLY A 24 1.71 6.23 4.31
CA GLY A 24 1.34 7.65 4.23
C GLY A 24 0.24 7.95 3.22
N ILE A 25 -0.40 9.10 3.37
CA ILE A 25 -1.48 9.57 2.47
C ILE A 25 -0.90 9.90 1.09
N GLU A 26 0.24 10.60 1.05
CA GLU A 26 0.94 10.99 -0.17
C GLU A 26 1.46 9.78 -0.94
N THR A 27 2.03 8.79 -0.22
CA THR A 27 2.44 7.50 -0.78
C THR A 27 1.25 6.76 -1.39
N ALA A 28 0.11 6.70 -0.68
CA ALA A 28 -1.09 6.06 -1.18
C ALA A 28 -1.64 6.74 -2.45
N LEU A 29 -1.76 8.07 -2.44
CA LEU A 29 -2.18 8.83 -3.63
C LEU A 29 -1.25 8.62 -4.82
N SER A 30 0.06 8.59 -4.56
CA SER A 30 1.06 8.39 -5.61
C SER A 30 0.98 6.98 -6.21
N ALA A 31 0.77 5.97 -5.35
CA ALA A 31 0.56 4.60 -5.79
C ALA A 31 -0.74 4.43 -6.60
N ILE A 32 -1.84 5.10 -6.23
CA ILE A 32 -3.07 5.12 -7.05
C ILE A 32 -2.74 5.60 -8.47
N LEU A 33 -2.02 6.72 -8.61
CA LEU A 33 -1.68 7.30 -9.90
C LEU A 33 -0.73 6.43 -10.74
N LEU A 34 0.18 5.70 -10.09
CA LEU A 34 1.20 4.89 -10.76
C LEU A 34 0.73 3.47 -11.09
N LEU A 35 -0.09 2.87 -10.22
CA LEU A 35 -0.49 1.46 -10.29
C LEU A 35 -1.94 1.27 -10.77
N ASP A 36 -2.74 2.33 -10.80
CA ASP A 36 -4.15 2.30 -11.23
C ASP A 36 -5.02 1.31 -10.42
N ILE A 37 -4.81 1.28 -9.10
CA ILE A 37 -5.56 0.46 -8.13
C ILE A 37 -6.08 1.33 -6.97
N PRO A 38 -7.17 0.94 -6.26
CA PRO A 38 -7.55 1.63 -5.04
C PRO A 38 -6.52 1.39 -3.94
N VAL A 39 -6.10 2.45 -3.23
CA VAL A 39 -5.13 2.37 -2.12
C VAL A 39 -5.66 3.11 -0.90
N TRP A 40 -5.50 2.52 0.28
CA TRP A 40 -5.77 3.18 1.57
C TRP A 40 -4.47 3.48 2.31
N ALA A 41 -4.46 4.57 3.08
CA ALA A 41 -3.33 4.92 3.93
C ALA A 41 -3.55 4.47 5.38
N THR A 42 -2.58 3.76 5.95
CA THR A 42 -2.67 3.16 7.29
C THR A 42 -2.23 4.10 8.41
N LEU A 43 -1.55 5.20 8.06
CA LEU A 43 -0.96 6.20 8.95
C LEU A 43 0.22 5.65 9.77
N GLY A 44 1.11 4.91 9.08
CA GLY A 44 2.42 4.45 9.56
C GLY A 44 2.65 2.93 9.48
N ASN A 45 3.89 2.48 9.29
CA ASN A 45 4.27 1.06 9.17
C ASN A 45 3.74 0.17 10.29
N GLU A 46 3.78 0.62 11.55
CA GLU A 46 3.32 -0.20 12.68
C GLU A 46 1.83 -0.56 12.58
N ARG A 47 1.05 0.24 11.82
CA ARG A 47 -0.38 0.05 11.60
C ARG A 47 -0.71 -0.76 10.35
N LEU A 48 0.29 -1.09 9.52
CA LEU A 48 0.07 -1.78 8.25
C LEU A 48 -0.66 -3.11 8.43
N ALA A 49 -0.44 -3.80 9.56
CA ALA A 49 -1.06 -5.07 9.94
C ALA A 49 -2.37 -4.94 10.77
N HIS A 50 -2.93 -3.73 10.89
CA HIS A 50 -4.03 -3.44 11.82
C HIS A 50 -5.25 -2.78 11.19
N ILE A 51 -5.42 -2.83 9.87
CA ILE A 51 -6.55 -2.21 9.16
C ILE A 51 -7.68 -3.22 8.95
N ALA A 52 -8.92 -2.76 9.09
CA ALA A 52 -10.11 -3.56 8.75
C ALA A 52 -10.25 -3.63 7.23
N ILE A 53 -9.87 -4.76 6.63
CA ILE A 53 -9.97 -5.00 5.19
C ILE A 53 -11.34 -5.59 4.87
N PRO A 54 -12.10 -5.06 3.90
CA PRO A 54 -13.37 -5.65 3.48
C PRO A 54 -13.20 -7.10 3.02
N ASP A 55 -14.16 -7.96 3.36
CA ASP A 55 -14.14 -9.38 2.96
C ASP A 55 -14.20 -9.58 1.44
N THR A 56 -14.67 -8.57 0.70
CA THR A 56 -14.69 -8.57 -0.77
C THR A 56 -13.31 -8.50 -1.40
N VAL A 57 -12.28 -8.06 -0.66
CA VAL A 57 -10.91 -7.96 -1.16
C VAL A 57 -10.29 -9.35 -1.20
N THR A 58 -10.03 -9.86 -2.40
CA THR A 58 -9.35 -11.13 -2.65
C THR A 58 -7.88 -10.92 -3.06
N ARG A 59 -7.50 -9.72 -3.49
CA ARG A 59 -6.11 -9.35 -3.80
C ARG A 59 -5.67 -8.16 -2.96
N LEU A 60 -4.79 -8.40 -2.00
CA LEU A 60 -4.21 -7.36 -1.15
C LEU A 60 -2.78 -7.03 -1.58
N ILE A 61 -2.49 -5.77 -1.83
CA ILE A 61 -1.16 -5.30 -2.21
C ILE A 61 -0.61 -4.41 -1.10
N LEU A 62 0.49 -4.82 -0.50
CA LEU A 62 1.20 -4.04 0.50
C LEU A 62 2.22 -3.14 -0.20
N LEU A 63 2.17 -1.85 0.10
CA LEU A 63 2.97 -0.78 -0.50
C LEU A 63 3.79 -0.08 0.61
N PRO A 64 4.69 -0.80 1.29
CA PRO A 64 5.50 -0.23 2.37
C PRO A 64 6.52 0.78 1.84
N ASP A 65 7.00 1.64 2.72
CA ASP A 65 8.21 2.42 2.44
C ASP A 65 9.43 1.47 2.46
N ASN A 66 10.44 1.76 1.65
CA ASN A 66 11.64 0.95 1.47
C ASN A 66 12.68 1.20 2.58
N ASP A 67 12.22 1.14 3.83
CA ASP A 67 13.04 1.27 5.02
C ASP A 67 12.90 0.05 5.93
N ARG A 68 13.51 0.11 7.12
CA ARG A 68 13.44 -0.97 8.11
C ARG A 68 12.02 -1.15 8.66
N GLY A 69 11.29 -0.04 8.88
CA GLY A 69 9.94 -0.04 9.44
C GLY A 69 8.97 -0.68 8.47
N GLY A 70 9.00 -0.27 7.20
CA GLY A 70 8.16 -0.81 6.12
C GLY A 70 8.38 -2.31 5.90
N ARG A 71 9.64 -2.80 5.95
CA ARG A 71 9.94 -4.25 5.89
C ARG A 71 9.32 -5.04 7.03
N ILE A 72 9.42 -4.53 8.25
CA ILE A 72 8.82 -5.18 9.42
C ILE A 72 7.29 -5.12 9.33
N GLY A 73 6.74 -3.97 8.94
CA GLY A 73 5.30 -3.77 8.76
C GLY A 73 4.72 -4.71 7.70
N ALA A 74 5.38 -4.84 6.55
CA ALA A 74 4.94 -5.70 5.46
C ALA A 74 4.94 -7.18 5.88
N ALA A 75 5.97 -7.66 6.55
CA ALA A 75 6.00 -9.03 7.07
C ALA A 75 4.83 -9.30 8.04
N LYS A 76 4.61 -8.41 9.01
CA LYS A 76 3.49 -8.53 9.96
C LYS A 76 2.13 -8.48 9.26
N ALA A 77 1.98 -7.61 8.25
CA ALA A 77 0.73 -7.47 7.51
C ALA A 77 0.44 -8.71 6.66
N THR A 78 1.45 -9.29 6.00
CA THR A 78 1.32 -10.56 5.29
C THR A 78 0.80 -11.66 6.21
N ASP A 79 1.37 -11.80 7.40
CA ASP A 79 0.91 -12.79 8.37
C ASP A 79 -0.51 -12.50 8.89
N ALA A 80 -0.80 -11.24 9.21
CA ALA A 80 -2.08 -10.83 9.82
C ALA A 80 -3.28 -10.95 8.87
N TYR A 81 -3.07 -10.79 7.57
CA TYR A 81 -4.15 -10.80 6.58
C TYR A 81 -4.26 -12.10 5.79
N ALA A 82 -3.37 -13.07 6.05
CA ALA A 82 -3.41 -14.37 5.39
C ALA A 82 -4.72 -15.11 5.71
N MET A 83 -5.49 -15.41 4.68
CA MET A 83 -6.72 -16.20 4.79
C MET A 83 -7.03 -16.93 3.48
N PRO A 84 -7.81 -18.03 3.51
CA PRO A 84 -8.21 -18.73 2.30
C PRO A 84 -8.90 -17.80 1.30
N GLY A 85 -8.50 -17.88 0.02
CA GLY A 85 -9.08 -17.08 -1.06
C GLY A 85 -8.55 -15.64 -1.17
N ARG A 86 -7.61 -15.22 -0.31
CA ARG A 86 -6.91 -13.94 -0.43
C ARG A 86 -5.45 -14.13 -0.84
N THR A 87 -5.02 -13.47 -1.91
CA THR A 87 -3.61 -13.32 -2.26
C THR A 87 -3.05 -12.05 -1.63
N ILE A 88 -1.77 -12.10 -1.24
CA ILE A 88 -1.05 -10.94 -0.69
C ILE A 88 0.25 -10.79 -1.47
N GLU A 89 0.46 -9.60 -2.02
CA GLU A 89 1.68 -9.20 -2.72
C GLU A 89 2.33 -8.02 -1.99
N VAL A 90 3.67 -7.98 -1.97
CA VAL A 90 4.41 -6.81 -1.49
C VAL A 90 5.09 -6.18 -2.68
N LEU A 91 4.69 -4.95 -3.02
CA LEU A 91 5.34 -4.16 -4.06
C LEU A 91 6.20 -3.08 -3.42
N TRP A 92 7.47 -3.08 -3.79
CA TRP A 92 8.43 -2.07 -3.35
C TRP A 92 8.43 -0.89 -4.31
N PRO A 93 8.65 0.34 -3.81
CA PRO A 93 9.02 1.46 -4.66
C PRO A 93 10.18 1.10 -5.59
N PRO A 94 10.27 1.69 -6.80
CA PRO A 94 11.37 1.41 -7.72
C PRO A 94 12.74 1.66 -7.08
N GLN A 95 13.76 0.95 -7.57
CA GLN A 95 15.10 1.04 -7.04
C GLN A 95 15.60 2.49 -6.99
N GLY A 96 16.11 2.90 -5.83
CA GLY A 96 16.61 4.26 -5.59
C GLY A 96 15.62 5.21 -4.93
N PHE A 97 14.35 4.79 -4.75
CA PHE A 97 13.34 5.56 -4.03
C PHE A 97 13.01 4.95 -2.67
N ASN A 98 12.72 5.81 -1.69
CA ASN A 98 12.27 5.38 -0.37
C ASN A 98 10.77 5.07 -0.39
N ASP A 99 9.96 5.88 -1.06
CA ASP A 99 8.51 5.67 -1.14
C ASP A 99 7.96 5.91 -2.55
N TRP A 100 6.66 5.65 -2.72
CA TRP A 100 5.95 5.83 -4.00
C TRP A 100 5.79 7.30 -4.40
N ASN A 101 5.82 8.23 -3.44
CA ASN A 101 5.72 9.66 -3.70
C ASN A 101 7.03 10.19 -4.28
N ASP A 102 8.18 9.77 -3.75
CA ASP A 102 9.49 10.04 -4.33
C ASP A 102 9.56 9.55 -5.78
N ALA A 103 9.08 8.33 -6.04
CA ALA A 103 9.04 7.74 -7.38
C ALA A 103 8.17 8.56 -8.36
N LEU A 104 6.96 8.96 -7.95
CA LEU A 104 6.08 9.78 -8.77
C LEU A 104 6.69 11.16 -9.06
N ARG A 105 7.27 11.80 -8.03
CA ARG A 105 7.88 13.13 -8.14
C ARG A 105 9.12 13.13 -9.04
N ALA A 106 9.90 12.05 -9.05
CA ALA A 106 11.09 11.94 -9.87
C ALA A 106 10.79 11.67 -11.36
N GLY A 107 9.72 10.92 -11.66
CA GLY A 107 9.47 10.43 -13.01
C GLY A 107 8.36 11.11 -13.81
N GLY A 108 7.50 11.91 -13.18
CA GLY A 108 6.30 12.42 -13.85
C GLY A 108 5.44 11.30 -14.47
N LYS A 109 4.59 11.60 -15.46
CA LYS A 109 3.66 10.62 -16.09
C LYS A 109 4.34 9.39 -16.74
N GLY A 110 5.68 9.38 -16.92
CA GLY A 110 6.40 8.32 -17.64
C GLY A 110 6.66 7.03 -16.83
N VAL A 111 6.60 7.07 -15.49
CA VAL A 111 6.86 5.87 -14.66
C VAL A 111 5.69 4.87 -14.67
N GLY A 112 4.45 5.37 -14.82
CA GLY A 112 3.27 4.51 -14.91
C GLY A 112 3.28 3.56 -16.11
N ASP A 113 4.05 3.87 -17.16
CA ASP A 113 4.15 3.02 -18.35
C ASP A 113 5.10 1.82 -18.13
N TRP A 114 6.12 1.96 -17.29
CA TRP A 114 7.10 0.90 -17.01
C TRP A 114 6.57 -0.17 -16.05
N MET A 115 5.66 0.21 -15.14
CA MET A 115 5.04 -0.71 -14.19
C MET A 115 3.83 -1.45 -14.79
N ARG A 116 3.10 -0.83 -15.72
CA ARG A 116 1.97 -1.47 -16.42
C ARG A 116 2.38 -2.60 -17.37
N GLN A 117 3.64 -2.65 -17.80
CA GLN A 117 4.18 -3.71 -18.65
C GLN A 117 4.80 -4.88 -17.88
N ALA A 118 4.91 -4.79 -16.55
CA ALA A 118 5.56 -5.79 -15.69
C ALA A 118 4.58 -6.63 -14.85
N ALA A 119 3.26 -6.41 -15.01
CA ALA A 119 2.17 -7.18 -14.39
C ALA A 119 1.42 -7.99 -15.46
#